data_AF-A0A1U7HRU1-F1
#
_entry.id   AF-A0A1U7HRU1-F1
#
_cell.length_a   1.000
_cell.length_b   1.000
_cell.length_c   1.000
_cell.angle_alpha   90.00
_cell.angle_beta   90.00
_cell.angle_gamma   90.00
#
_symmetry.space_group_name_H-M   'P 1'
#
loop_
_entity.id
_entity.type
_entity.pdbx_description
1 polymer ?
#
loop_
_entity_poly.entity_id
_entity_poly.type
_entity_poly.pdbx_seq_one_letter_code
_entity_poly.pdbx_strand_id
1 'polypeptide(L)'
;MSSFSTKDIALLSLGLTVVAPLVSVAPAIAQTTFPDVPQNYWARPFIESLTARNIIAGYPDGTFRPEQVVKRDEFSALVRRAFDAEQVRDIPDASTFNDVPEGYWANPAIQEAYEQGFMESENNNFRPREEIERAEALVILMRGLNLAPAQTATAAPQTTAGQTTRATRRAQRGTIPFAIASLMQPVFSAISQVAPAQASPPETTTPPDTQAAVSRPPSEIVSTYYVDAAQIPPNAVEEVARATEANIVVNYPNVRVLNPTEPLSRASAAAWIHQALVRLGRIEPLTPNVEATKYIVGRSTFENQQ
;
A
#
# COMPACT_ATOMS: atom_id res chain seq x y z
N MET A 1 -21.74 -88.45 -35.86
CA MET A 1 -21.80 -86.99 -36.14
C MET A 1 -20.68 -86.30 -35.34
N SER A 2 -20.26 -85.10 -35.76
CA SER A 2 -19.49 -84.05 -35.04
C SER A 2 -18.69 -84.46 -33.78
N SER A 3 -17.35 -84.47 -33.70
CA SER A 3 -16.24 -83.63 -34.22
C SER A 3 -15.79 -82.49 -33.28
N PHE A 4 -14.46 -82.31 -33.22
CA PHE A 4 -13.67 -81.25 -32.53
C PHE A 4 -13.62 -81.26 -31.00
N SER A 5 -12.64 -80.63 -30.34
CA SER A 5 -11.19 -80.51 -30.60
C SER A 5 -10.55 -79.79 -29.41
N THR A 6 -9.51 -80.34 -28.80
CA THR A 6 -8.70 -79.60 -27.83
C THR A 6 -7.98 -78.44 -28.52
N LYS A 7 -7.92 -77.27 -27.88
CA LYS A 7 -7.01 -76.16 -28.22
C LYS A 7 -6.56 -75.44 -26.96
N ASP A 8 -5.27 -75.14 -26.91
CA ASP A 8 -4.58 -74.60 -25.75
C ASP A 8 -4.84 -73.10 -25.55
N ILE A 9 -4.82 -72.65 -24.29
CA ILE A 9 -4.94 -71.23 -23.92
C ILE A 9 -3.52 -70.65 -23.79
N ALA A 10 -3.05 -69.96 -24.83
CA ALA A 10 -1.81 -69.19 -24.77
C ALA A 10 -2.07 -67.80 -24.15
N LEU A 11 -1.55 -67.54 -22.94
CA LEU A 11 -1.53 -66.18 -22.39
C LEU A 11 -0.43 -65.34 -23.06
N LEU A 12 -0.83 -64.28 -23.76
CA LEU A 12 0.06 -63.25 -24.29
C LEU A 12 0.16 -62.09 -23.28
N SER A 13 1.22 -62.09 -22.48
CA SER A 13 1.51 -61.01 -21.52
C SER A 13 2.09 -59.79 -22.24
N LEU A 14 1.25 -58.78 -22.52
CA LEU A 14 1.68 -57.54 -23.16
C LEU A 14 2.36 -56.60 -22.17
N GLY A 15 3.69 -56.48 -22.25
CA GLY A 15 4.47 -55.59 -21.37
C GLY A 15 4.31 -54.12 -21.73
N LEU A 16 3.62 -53.34 -20.89
CA LEU A 16 3.45 -51.89 -21.08
C LEU A 16 4.65 -51.12 -20.51
N THR A 17 5.62 -50.77 -21.35
CA THR A 17 6.74 -49.90 -20.98
C THR A 17 6.28 -48.44 -20.89
N VAL A 18 6.09 -47.92 -19.68
CA VAL A 18 5.82 -46.50 -19.43
C VAL A 18 7.09 -45.69 -19.67
N VAL A 19 7.22 -45.10 -20.86
CA VAL A 19 8.29 -44.14 -21.17
C VAL A 19 7.92 -42.78 -20.57
N ALA A 20 8.42 -42.50 -19.36
CA ALA A 20 8.26 -41.18 -18.76
C ALA A 20 9.06 -40.13 -19.56
N PRO A 21 8.45 -39.01 -19.99
CA PRO A 21 9.17 -37.97 -20.70
C PRO A 21 10.12 -37.24 -19.75
N LEU A 22 11.39 -37.11 -20.14
CA LEU A 22 12.35 -36.24 -19.47
C LEU A 22 11.97 -34.78 -19.71
N VAL A 23 11.21 -34.20 -18.79
CA VAL A 23 10.87 -32.77 -18.80
C VAL A 23 12.14 -31.98 -18.51
N SER A 24 12.81 -31.53 -19.57
CA SER A 24 13.98 -30.65 -19.47
C SER A 24 13.55 -29.26 -19.01
N VAL A 25 13.59 -29.01 -17.70
CA VAL A 25 13.42 -27.67 -17.14
C VAL A 25 14.64 -26.83 -17.49
N ALA A 26 14.56 -26.11 -18.61
CA ALA A 26 15.60 -25.15 -18.99
C ALA A 26 15.73 -24.06 -17.91
N PRO A 27 16.95 -23.64 -17.53
CA PRO A 27 17.12 -22.56 -16.57
C PRO A 27 16.57 -21.26 -17.16
N ALA A 28 15.64 -20.62 -16.45
CA ALA A 28 15.14 -19.31 -16.83
C ALA A 28 16.28 -18.29 -16.72
N ILE A 29 16.83 -17.87 -17.86
CA ILE A 29 17.80 -16.77 -17.92
C ILE A 29 17.07 -15.51 -17.45
N ALA A 30 17.65 -14.79 -16.49
CA ALA A 30 17.15 -13.49 -16.05
C ALA A 30 17.26 -12.48 -17.21
N GLN A 31 16.20 -12.35 -17.99
CA GLN A 31 16.13 -11.46 -19.14
C GLN A 31 16.14 -10.01 -18.66
N THR A 32 17.27 -9.31 -18.80
CA THR A 32 17.46 -7.94 -18.30
C THR A 32 16.95 -6.85 -19.24
N THR A 33 16.69 -7.17 -20.51
CA THR A 33 16.21 -6.24 -21.56
C THR A 33 15.07 -6.86 -22.37
N PHE A 34 14.21 -6.04 -22.96
CA PHE A 34 13.00 -6.48 -23.65
C PHE A 34 12.94 -5.93 -25.09
N PRO A 35 12.50 -6.72 -26.09
CA PRO A 35 12.52 -6.32 -27.50
C PRO A 35 11.54 -5.20 -27.82
N ASP A 36 10.50 -5.06 -27.00
CA ASP A 36 9.46 -4.03 -27.07
C ASP A 36 9.73 -2.83 -26.13
N VAL A 37 10.94 -2.73 -25.57
CA VAL A 37 11.40 -1.58 -24.77
C VAL A 37 12.64 -0.95 -25.45
N PRO A 38 12.45 -0.06 -26.44
CA PRO A 38 13.55 0.57 -27.20
C PRO A 38 14.60 1.30 -26.33
N GLN A 39 15.82 1.45 -26.85
CA GLN A 39 16.94 2.06 -26.10
C GLN A 39 16.64 3.50 -25.62
N ASN A 40 15.81 4.25 -26.34
CA ASN A 40 15.35 5.60 -26.01
C ASN A 40 13.99 5.64 -25.28
N TYR A 41 13.42 4.49 -24.88
CA TYR A 41 12.14 4.43 -24.19
C TYR A 41 12.24 5.00 -22.77
N TRP A 42 11.29 5.88 -22.41
CA TRP A 42 11.38 6.74 -21.23
C TRP A 42 11.50 5.97 -19.91
N ALA A 43 10.77 4.87 -19.75
CA ALA A 43 10.79 4.08 -18.51
C ALA A 43 11.86 2.98 -18.51
N ARG A 44 12.62 2.80 -19.60
CA ARG A 44 13.59 1.69 -19.73
C ARG A 44 14.57 1.63 -18.54
N PRO A 45 15.15 2.74 -18.06
CA PRO A 45 16.05 2.68 -16.90
C PRO A 45 15.37 2.17 -15.61
N PHE A 46 14.08 2.47 -15.39
CA PHE A 46 13.34 1.91 -14.25
C PHE A 46 13.06 0.41 -14.46
N ILE A 47 12.64 0.04 -15.67
CA ILE A 47 12.32 -1.35 -16.04
C ILE A 47 13.55 -2.25 -15.93
N GLU A 48 14.68 -1.87 -16.52
CA GLU A 48 15.96 -2.60 -16.46
C GLU A 48 16.46 -2.72 -15.01
N SER A 49 16.39 -1.63 -14.23
CA SER A 49 16.80 -1.59 -12.82
C SER A 49 15.99 -2.55 -11.94
N LEU A 50 14.66 -2.62 -12.11
CA LEU A 50 13.83 -3.57 -11.37
C LEU A 50 14.00 -5.02 -11.87
N THR A 51 14.12 -5.21 -13.19
CA THR A 51 14.23 -6.55 -13.80
C THR A 51 15.58 -7.21 -13.48
N ALA A 52 16.68 -6.44 -13.49
CA ALA A 52 18.00 -6.93 -13.07
C ALA A 52 18.07 -7.35 -11.59
N ARG A 53 17.12 -6.90 -10.77
CA ARG A 53 16.94 -7.32 -9.37
C ARG A 53 15.86 -8.39 -9.20
N ASN A 54 15.32 -8.93 -10.29
CA ASN A 54 14.19 -9.86 -10.35
C ASN A 54 12.88 -9.33 -9.73
N ILE A 55 12.75 -8.01 -9.50
CA ILE A 55 11.60 -7.38 -8.82
C ILE A 55 10.36 -7.33 -9.73
N ILE A 56 10.56 -7.11 -11.04
CA ILE A 56 9.52 -7.29 -12.05
C ILE A 56 10.01 -8.29 -13.10
N ALA A 57 9.09 -8.77 -13.93
CA ALA A 57 9.37 -9.69 -15.02
C ALA A 57 8.56 -9.31 -16.27
N GLY A 58 9.01 -9.78 -17.43
CA GLY A 58 8.23 -9.77 -18.66
C GLY A 58 7.20 -10.90 -18.71
N TYR A 59 6.54 -11.02 -19.86
CA TYR A 59 5.61 -12.08 -20.19
C TYR A 59 6.36 -13.31 -20.76
N PRO A 60 5.74 -14.51 -20.79
CA PRO A 60 6.38 -15.73 -21.30
C PRO A 60 6.78 -15.71 -22.79
N ASP A 61 6.34 -14.70 -23.54
CA ASP A 61 6.76 -14.42 -24.92
C ASP A 61 8.05 -13.57 -25.03
N GLY A 62 8.63 -13.18 -23.89
CA GLY A 62 9.82 -12.33 -23.80
C GLY A 62 9.55 -10.83 -23.92
N THR A 63 8.29 -10.38 -23.94
CA THR A 63 7.91 -8.95 -23.98
C THR A 63 7.75 -8.34 -22.58
N PHE A 64 7.92 -7.02 -22.44
CA PHE A 64 7.55 -6.31 -21.20
C PHE A 64 6.11 -5.79 -21.22
N ARG A 65 5.65 -5.38 -22.40
CA ARG A 65 4.39 -4.69 -22.73
C ARG A 65 4.23 -3.35 -21.99
N PRO A 66 5.14 -2.39 -22.21
CA PRO A 66 5.20 -1.15 -21.43
C PRO A 66 3.92 -0.31 -21.49
N GLU A 67 3.26 -0.27 -22.65
CA GLU A 67 2.02 0.48 -22.87
C GLU A 67 0.74 -0.32 -22.54
N GLN A 68 0.85 -1.56 -22.05
CA GLN A 68 -0.33 -2.32 -21.63
C GLN A 68 -0.91 -1.69 -20.36
N VAL A 69 -2.23 -1.50 -20.34
CA VAL A 69 -2.98 -1.10 -19.14
C VAL A 69 -2.94 -2.20 -18.09
N VAL A 70 -2.72 -1.82 -16.84
CA VAL A 70 -2.54 -2.75 -15.71
C VAL A 70 -3.89 -3.02 -15.05
N LYS A 71 -4.18 -4.30 -14.83
CA LYS A 71 -5.40 -4.78 -14.17
C LYS A 71 -5.19 -5.03 -12.67
N ARG A 72 -6.28 -5.10 -11.89
CA ARG A 72 -6.21 -5.29 -10.43
C ARG A 72 -5.42 -6.52 -10.02
N ASP A 73 -5.57 -7.63 -10.75
CA ASP A 73 -4.80 -8.85 -10.56
C ASP A 73 -3.29 -8.69 -10.92
N GLU A 74 -3.00 -8.03 -12.04
CA GLU A 74 -1.64 -7.75 -12.50
C GLU A 74 -0.88 -6.79 -11.57
N PHE A 75 -1.54 -5.75 -11.05
CA PHE A 75 -0.94 -4.84 -10.08
C PHE A 75 -0.69 -5.53 -8.74
N SER A 76 -1.60 -6.41 -8.30
CA SER A 76 -1.39 -7.26 -7.11
C SER A 76 -0.13 -8.12 -7.25
N ALA A 77 0.08 -8.71 -8.42
CA ALA A 77 1.28 -9.49 -8.73
C ALA A 77 2.56 -8.64 -8.79
N LEU A 78 2.47 -7.37 -9.22
CA LEU A 78 3.59 -6.42 -9.22
C LEU A 78 3.94 -5.94 -7.80
N VAL A 79 2.97 -5.51 -6.99
CA VAL A 79 3.24 -4.99 -5.63
C VAL A 79 3.75 -6.10 -4.71
N ARG A 80 3.15 -7.30 -4.71
CA ARG A 80 3.67 -8.46 -3.95
C ARG A 80 5.13 -8.75 -4.30
N ARG A 81 5.49 -8.73 -5.58
CA ARG A 81 6.85 -9.07 -6.03
C ARG A 81 7.89 -7.99 -5.71
N ALA A 82 7.45 -6.74 -5.54
CA ALA A 82 8.30 -5.62 -5.14
C ALA A 82 8.41 -5.45 -3.61
N PHE A 83 7.35 -5.78 -2.88
CA PHE A 83 7.21 -5.42 -1.48
C PHE A 83 6.89 -6.65 -0.62
N ASP A 84 7.97 -7.27 -0.15
CA ASP A 84 7.92 -8.01 1.11
C ASP A 84 7.52 -7.02 2.22
N ALA A 85 6.31 -7.18 2.74
CA ALA A 85 5.62 -6.29 3.66
C ALA A 85 4.83 -7.13 4.69
N GLU A 86 4.65 -6.59 5.90
CA GLU A 86 3.98 -7.31 6.99
C GLU A 86 2.48 -7.52 6.70
N GLN A 87 1.95 -8.68 7.10
CA GLN A 87 0.50 -8.93 7.07
C GLN A 87 -0.18 -8.06 8.12
N VAL A 88 -1.13 -7.22 7.69
CA VAL A 88 -1.93 -6.30 8.54
C VAL A 88 -3.40 -6.71 8.61
N ARG A 89 -3.80 -7.76 7.90
CA ARG A 89 -5.13 -8.38 7.93
C ARG A 89 -5.00 -9.90 7.87
N ASP A 90 -5.68 -10.61 8.77
CA ASP A 90 -5.98 -12.03 8.60
C ASP A 90 -7.03 -12.22 7.49
N ILE A 91 -6.96 -13.34 6.77
CA ILE A 91 -8.04 -13.79 5.87
C ILE A 91 -8.82 -14.94 6.53
N PRO A 92 -10.15 -14.81 6.73
CA PRO A 92 -10.94 -15.85 7.43
C PRO A 92 -11.05 -17.19 6.70
N ASP A 93 -11.08 -17.17 5.36
CA ASP A 93 -11.31 -18.32 4.49
C ASP A 93 -10.63 -18.11 3.13
N ALA A 94 -10.18 -19.19 2.49
CA ALA A 94 -9.62 -19.16 1.12
C ALA A 94 -10.63 -18.77 0.02
N SER A 95 -11.91 -18.58 0.39
CA SER A 95 -13.00 -18.12 -0.47
C SER A 95 -13.30 -16.62 -0.28
N THR A 96 -12.27 -15.80 -0.04
CA THR A 96 -12.39 -14.38 0.34
C THR A 96 -13.17 -13.53 -0.65
N PHE A 97 -13.11 -13.86 -1.95
CA PHE A 97 -13.67 -13.04 -3.03
C PHE A 97 -14.56 -13.86 -3.97
N ASN A 98 -15.80 -13.41 -4.20
CA ASN A 98 -16.81 -14.13 -5.00
C ASN A 98 -16.45 -14.20 -6.49
N ASP A 99 -15.58 -13.30 -6.97
CA ASP A 99 -15.25 -13.09 -8.38
C ASP A 99 -13.79 -13.48 -8.75
N VAL A 100 -13.07 -14.10 -7.82
CA VAL A 100 -11.74 -14.69 -8.02
C VAL A 100 -11.88 -16.22 -7.99
N PRO A 101 -11.90 -16.92 -9.14
CA PRO A 101 -12.07 -18.37 -9.18
C PRO A 101 -10.96 -19.14 -8.44
N GLU A 102 -11.29 -20.33 -7.95
CA GLU A 102 -10.29 -21.29 -7.49
C GLU A 102 -9.28 -21.58 -8.62
N GLY A 103 -7.99 -21.65 -8.28
CA GLY A 103 -6.91 -21.84 -9.26
C GLY A 103 -6.66 -20.64 -10.20
N TYR A 104 -7.27 -19.47 -9.97
CA TYR A 104 -6.94 -18.27 -10.76
C TYR A 104 -5.46 -17.90 -10.58
N TRP A 105 -4.77 -17.58 -11.68
CA TRP A 105 -3.31 -17.42 -11.72
C TRP A 105 -2.77 -16.37 -10.73
N ALA A 106 -3.56 -15.34 -10.43
CA ALA A 106 -3.23 -14.28 -9.50
C ALA A 106 -3.81 -14.48 -8.09
N ASN A 107 -4.55 -15.56 -7.81
CA ASN A 107 -5.20 -15.76 -6.50
C ASN A 107 -4.24 -15.58 -5.31
N PRO A 108 -3.01 -16.15 -5.28
CA PRO A 108 -2.06 -15.87 -4.20
C PRO A 108 -1.59 -14.39 -4.17
N ALA A 109 -1.39 -13.76 -5.33
CA ALA A 109 -0.99 -12.35 -5.39
C ALA A 109 -2.09 -11.41 -4.86
N ILE A 110 -3.33 -11.72 -5.19
CA ILE A 110 -4.54 -11.02 -4.73
C ILE A 110 -4.71 -11.21 -3.21
N GLN A 111 -4.51 -12.44 -2.72
CA GLN A 111 -4.57 -12.78 -1.30
C GLN A 111 -3.50 -12.01 -0.50
N GLU A 112 -2.22 -12.18 -0.85
CA GLU A 112 -1.09 -11.55 -0.15
C GLU A 112 -1.19 -10.01 -0.20
N ALA A 113 -1.51 -9.42 -1.36
CA ALA A 113 -1.66 -7.96 -1.47
C ALA A 113 -2.88 -7.42 -0.68
N TYR A 114 -3.89 -8.25 -0.39
CA TYR A 114 -4.98 -7.89 0.52
C TYR A 114 -4.53 -7.99 1.98
N GLU A 115 -3.88 -9.09 2.39
CA GLU A 115 -3.33 -9.29 3.73
C GLU A 115 -2.32 -8.20 4.11
N GLN A 116 -1.46 -7.79 3.17
CA GLN A 116 -0.44 -6.74 3.31
C GLN A 116 -0.98 -5.30 3.21
N GLY A 117 -2.30 -5.10 3.16
CA GLY A 117 -2.88 -3.76 3.22
C GLY A 117 -2.95 -2.99 1.88
N PHE A 118 -2.22 -3.39 0.85
CA PHE A 118 -2.24 -2.73 -0.48
C PHE A 118 -3.65 -2.72 -1.08
N MET A 119 -4.25 -3.89 -1.27
CA MET A 119 -5.49 -4.06 -2.04
C MET A 119 -6.73 -4.18 -1.14
N GLU A 120 -7.87 -3.79 -1.69
CA GLU A 120 -9.19 -3.84 -1.05
C GLU A 120 -10.23 -4.45 -2.01
N SER A 121 -11.35 -4.88 -1.42
CA SER A 121 -12.49 -5.52 -2.08
C SER A 121 -13.78 -4.88 -1.61
N GLU A 122 -14.75 -4.69 -2.50
CA GLU A 122 -16.07 -4.15 -2.15
C GLU A 122 -17.10 -5.28 -2.14
N ASN A 123 -17.80 -5.47 -1.01
CA ASN A 123 -18.82 -6.51 -0.85
C ASN A 123 -18.32 -7.93 -1.23
N ASN A 124 -17.09 -8.24 -0.84
CA ASN A 124 -16.34 -9.45 -1.19
C ASN A 124 -16.14 -9.66 -2.71
N ASN A 125 -16.17 -8.60 -3.52
CA ASN A 125 -15.71 -8.63 -4.92
C ASN A 125 -14.39 -7.90 -5.04
N PHE A 126 -13.39 -8.54 -5.65
CA PHE A 126 -12.05 -7.98 -5.88
C PHE A 126 -11.93 -7.25 -7.22
N ARG A 127 -12.82 -7.57 -8.17
CA ARG A 127 -12.87 -7.08 -9.56
C ARG A 127 -11.55 -7.33 -10.34
N PRO A 128 -10.95 -8.54 -10.31
CA PRO A 128 -9.57 -8.78 -10.75
C PRO A 128 -9.21 -8.29 -12.16
N ARG A 129 -10.18 -8.28 -13.10
CA ARG A 129 -9.99 -7.88 -14.51
C ARG A 129 -10.25 -6.40 -14.80
N GLU A 130 -10.68 -5.64 -13.80
CA GLU A 130 -10.82 -4.18 -13.87
C GLU A 130 -9.45 -3.52 -14.03
N GLU A 131 -9.39 -2.38 -14.73
CA GLU A 131 -8.17 -1.58 -14.90
C GLU A 131 -8.02 -0.60 -13.75
N ILE A 132 -6.80 -0.40 -13.26
CA ILE A 132 -6.54 0.53 -12.16
C ILE A 132 -6.28 1.93 -12.71
N GLU A 133 -7.03 2.91 -12.20
CA GLU A 133 -6.80 4.33 -12.47
C GLU A 133 -5.50 4.81 -11.81
N ARG A 134 -4.82 5.79 -12.43
CA ARG A 134 -3.54 6.32 -11.95
C ARG A 134 -3.60 6.89 -10.53
N ALA A 135 -4.71 7.50 -10.11
CA ALA A 135 -4.89 7.95 -8.73
C ALA A 135 -5.09 6.78 -7.75
N GLU A 136 -5.86 5.75 -8.12
CA GLU A 136 -6.08 4.58 -7.26
C GLU A 136 -4.77 3.80 -7.04
N ALA A 137 -3.95 3.62 -8.06
CA ALA A 137 -2.64 2.99 -7.93
C ALA A 137 -1.72 3.69 -6.94
N LEU A 138 -1.77 5.03 -6.84
CA LEU A 138 -1.01 5.78 -5.83
C LEU A 138 -1.59 5.56 -4.42
N VAL A 139 -2.92 5.52 -4.26
CA VAL A 139 -3.57 5.19 -2.98
C VAL A 139 -3.17 3.78 -2.52
N ILE A 140 -3.27 2.78 -3.39
CA ILE A 140 -2.87 1.39 -3.12
C ILE A 140 -1.40 1.32 -2.68
N LEU A 141 -0.50 1.97 -3.42
CA LEU A 141 0.94 1.95 -3.17
C LEU A 141 1.31 2.64 -1.85
N MET A 142 0.76 3.83 -1.58
CA MET A 142 1.07 4.58 -0.35
C MET A 142 0.47 3.94 0.90
N ARG A 143 -0.74 3.37 0.79
CA ARG A 143 -1.41 2.62 1.87
C ARG A 143 -0.64 1.36 2.25
N GLY A 144 -0.36 0.46 1.29
CA GLY A 144 0.30 -0.82 1.56
C GLY A 144 1.75 -0.68 2.03
N LEU A 145 2.43 0.40 1.66
CA LEU A 145 3.75 0.72 2.18
C LEU A 145 3.73 1.45 3.54
N ASN A 146 2.54 1.78 4.06
CA ASN A 146 2.35 2.60 5.26
C ASN A 146 3.28 3.83 5.29
N LEU A 147 3.45 4.49 4.13
CA LEU A 147 4.38 5.60 3.96
C LEU A 147 3.79 6.86 4.60
N ALA A 148 3.93 6.92 5.92
CA ALA A 148 3.52 8.03 6.76
C ALA A 148 4.00 9.38 6.19
N PRO A 149 3.32 10.50 6.53
CA PRO A 149 3.95 11.82 6.42
C PRO A 149 5.32 11.80 7.11
N ALA A 150 6.23 12.72 6.76
CA ALA A 150 7.58 12.74 7.29
C ALA A 150 7.62 13.03 8.81
N GLN A 151 7.34 12.01 9.62
CA GLN A 151 7.22 12.13 11.07
C GLN A 151 8.60 12.41 11.67
N THR A 152 8.66 13.50 12.43
CA THR A 152 9.75 13.79 13.36
C THR A 152 9.98 12.59 14.28
N ALA A 153 11.14 11.95 14.18
CA ALA A 153 11.47 10.82 15.04
C ALA A 153 11.56 11.23 16.51
N THR A 154 11.16 10.32 17.39
CA THR A 154 11.41 10.31 18.85
C THR A 154 10.43 11.07 19.76
N ALA A 155 9.46 10.33 20.28
CA ALA A 155 9.25 10.25 21.74
C ALA A 155 8.82 8.82 22.12
N ALA A 156 9.58 8.17 23.01
CA ALA A 156 9.26 6.83 23.52
C ALA A 156 8.21 6.91 24.67
N PRO A 157 7.44 5.84 24.95
CA PRO A 157 6.35 5.90 25.93
C PRO A 157 6.88 6.08 27.37
N GLN A 158 6.56 7.23 27.98
CA GLN A 158 6.87 7.48 29.39
C GLN A 158 5.87 6.76 30.31
N THR A 159 6.37 5.75 31.03
CA THR A 159 5.71 5.16 32.19
C THR A 159 5.98 6.01 33.43
N THR A 160 4.98 6.29 34.29
CA THR A 160 5.03 6.08 35.77
C THR A 160 3.80 6.61 36.54
N ALA A 161 3.03 5.66 37.10
CA ALA A 161 2.29 5.66 38.38
C ALA A 161 1.21 6.71 38.76
N GLY A 162 0.06 6.19 39.24
CA GLY A 162 -0.97 6.88 40.01
C GLY A 162 -2.38 6.80 39.39
N GLN A 163 -3.45 6.32 40.03
CA GLN A 163 -3.60 5.81 41.41
C GLN A 163 -4.63 4.66 41.50
N THR A 164 -4.26 3.61 42.26
CA THR A 164 -5.06 2.92 43.29
C THR A 164 -6.54 2.54 43.02
N THR A 165 -6.73 1.30 42.55
CA THR A 165 -7.76 0.31 42.98
C THR A 165 -9.01 0.74 43.77
N ARG A 166 -10.20 0.33 43.28
CA ARG A 166 -11.32 -0.07 44.16
C ARG A 166 -12.19 -1.20 43.59
N ALA A 167 -11.98 -2.43 44.06
CA ALA A 167 -12.86 -3.56 43.77
C ALA A 167 -14.12 -3.56 44.67
N THR A 168 -15.30 -3.77 44.08
CA THR A 168 -16.60 -3.81 44.77
C THR A 168 -16.88 -5.19 45.40
N ARG A 169 -16.24 -5.50 46.54
CA ARG A 169 -16.66 -6.65 47.36
C ARG A 169 -17.99 -6.38 48.08
N ARG A 170 -18.96 -7.26 47.88
CA ARG A 170 -20.25 -7.32 48.59
C ARG A 170 -20.02 -7.84 50.03
N ALA A 171 -20.76 -7.31 51.00
CA ALA A 171 -20.47 -7.48 52.42
C ALA A 171 -21.39 -8.47 53.16
N GLN A 172 -20.81 -9.18 54.17
CA GLN A 172 -21.39 -9.68 55.44
C GLN A 172 -20.36 -10.65 56.08
N ARG A 173 -20.24 -10.84 57.42
CA ARG A 173 -20.91 -10.27 58.62
C ARG A 173 -19.94 -10.46 59.81
N GLY A 174 -19.76 -9.48 60.72
CA GLY A 174 -18.83 -9.64 61.85
C GLY A 174 -18.80 -8.46 62.84
N THR A 175 -19.14 -8.74 64.09
CA THR A 175 -19.40 -7.86 65.26
C THR A 175 -18.24 -7.01 65.82
N ILE A 176 -18.49 -5.69 66.03
CA ILE A 176 -18.22 -4.77 67.19
C ILE A 176 -17.04 -4.97 68.21
N PRO A 177 -16.65 -3.97 69.07
CA PRO A 177 -16.98 -2.51 69.14
C PRO A 177 -15.82 -1.52 69.51
N PHE A 178 -16.13 -0.20 69.53
CA PHE A 178 -15.39 0.95 70.14
C PHE A 178 -13.98 1.28 69.55
N ALA A 179 -13.41 2.50 69.59
CA ALA A 179 -13.70 3.80 70.23
C ALA A 179 -12.95 4.95 69.43
N ILE A 180 -13.03 6.28 69.65
CA ILE A 180 -13.89 7.19 70.45
C ILE A 180 -13.77 8.67 69.92
N ALA A 181 -14.79 9.51 70.18
CA ALA A 181 -14.85 11.01 70.23
C ALA A 181 -14.28 11.97 69.13
N SER A 182 -15.10 13.00 68.83
CA SER A 182 -14.75 14.42 68.51
C SER A 182 -14.06 14.81 67.19
N LEU A 183 -14.32 15.99 66.58
CA LEU A 183 -15.47 16.91 66.58
C LEU A 183 -15.34 17.90 65.37
N MET A 184 -16.26 18.87 65.25
CA MET A 184 -16.25 20.04 64.34
C MET A 184 -16.63 19.82 62.87
N GLN A 185 -17.83 20.30 62.52
CA GLN A 185 -18.10 21.00 61.26
C GLN A 185 -18.18 22.50 61.55
N PRO A 186 -17.89 23.38 60.57
CA PRO A 186 -18.57 24.66 60.42
C PRO A 186 -19.63 24.60 59.31
N VAL A 187 -20.75 25.31 59.54
CA VAL A 187 -21.79 25.61 58.54
C VAL A 187 -21.51 27.04 57.98
N PHE A 188 -22.44 27.62 57.23
CA PHE A 188 -22.46 28.97 56.60
C PHE A 188 -21.84 29.06 55.19
N SER A 189 -22.37 29.85 54.26
CA SER A 189 -23.77 30.29 54.05
C SER A 189 -23.94 30.86 52.62
N ALA A 190 -25.17 31.10 52.20
CA ALA A 190 -25.49 31.60 50.85
C ALA A 190 -25.57 33.15 50.75
N ILE A 191 -25.98 33.62 49.55
CA ILE A 191 -26.47 34.97 49.18
C ILE A 191 -25.43 35.91 48.56
N SER A 192 -25.48 36.07 47.23
CA SER A 192 -25.93 37.33 46.59
C SER A 192 -26.17 37.15 45.09
N GLN A 193 -27.32 37.66 44.60
CA GLN A 193 -27.58 37.89 43.17
C GLN A 193 -27.27 39.35 42.87
N VAL A 194 -26.54 39.64 41.78
CA VAL A 194 -26.57 40.96 41.11
C VAL A 194 -26.46 40.76 39.60
N ALA A 195 -27.37 41.39 38.86
CA ALA A 195 -27.33 41.64 37.42
C ALA A 195 -28.27 42.82 37.13
N PRO A 196 -28.22 43.49 35.95
CA PRO A 196 -27.23 43.38 34.88
C PRO A 196 -26.53 44.73 34.56
N ALA A 197 -25.47 44.69 33.74
CA ALA A 197 -24.97 45.85 32.98
C ALA A 197 -24.31 45.38 31.68
N GLN A 198 -24.43 46.16 30.60
CA GLN A 198 -23.87 45.84 29.29
C GLN A 198 -22.49 46.48 29.10
N ALA A 199 -21.51 45.70 28.62
CA ALA A 199 -20.29 46.20 27.99
C ALA A 199 -19.80 45.16 26.97
N SER A 200 -19.40 45.61 25.78
CA SER A 200 -18.82 44.73 24.76
C SER A 200 -17.40 44.28 25.16
N PRO A 201 -16.99 43.04 24.84
CA PRO A 201 -15.64 42.58 25.14
C PRO A 201 -14.61 43.29 24.26
N PRO A 202 -13.53 43.88 24.82
CA PRO A 202 -12.32 44.16 24.07
C PRO A 202 -11.55 42.86 23.79
N GLU A 203 -10.65 42.90 22.82
CA GLU A 203 -9.90 41.75 22.33
C GLU A 203 -9.03 41.10 23.42
N THR A 204 -9.13 39.78 23.58
CA THR A 204 -8.22 39.02 24.45
C THR A 204 -7.06 38.48 23.60
N THR A 205 -5.87 39.03 23.81
CA THR A 205 -4.63 38.52 23.20
C THR A 205 -4.26 37.15 23.75
N THR A 206 -4.47 36.09 22.96
CA THR A 206 -3.94 34.75 23.23
C THR A 206 -2.40 34.77 23.16
N PRO A 207 -1.67 34.06 24.04
CA PRO A 207 -0.22 33.91 23.92
C PRO A 207 0.21 33.28 22.59
N PRO A 208 1.49 33.42 22.19
CA PRO A 208 2.03 32.75 21.01
C PRO A 208 2.22 31.25 21.31
N ASP A 209 1.15 30.47 21.17
CA ASP A 209 1.25 29.01 21.25
C ASP A 209 2.22 28.47 20.18
N THR A 210 2.96 27.44 20.59
CA THR A 210 4.09 26.86 19.85
C THR A 210 3.76 26.60 18.38
N GLN A 211 4.63 27.08 17.48
CA GLN A 211 4.55 26.75 16.05
C GLN A 211 4.70 25.23 15.85
N ALA A 212 3.57 24.53 15.77
CA ALA A 212 3.50 23.30 14.99
C ALA A 212 4.01 23.62 13.58
N ALA A 213 4.90 22.79 13.04
CA ALA A 213 5.42 22.98 11.70
C ALA A 213 4.24 23.03 10.71
N VAL A 214 4.14 24.11 9.94
CA VAL A 214 2.99 24.36 9.06
C VAL A 214 3.06 23.42 7.87
N SER A 215 2.54 22.20 8.05
CA SER A 215 2.33 21.23 6.99
C SER A 215 1.38 21.81 5.96
N ARG A 216 1.88 22.02 4.74
CA ARG A 216 1.09 22.49 3.61
C ARG A 216 -0.11 21.56 3.38
N PRO A 217 -1.33 22.08 3.15
CA PRO A 217 -2.48 21.23 2.90
C PRO A 217 -2.31 20.40 1.61
N PRO A 218 -2.72 19.12 1.59
CA PRO A 218 -2.59 18.23 0.42
C PRO A 218 -3.09 18.82 -0.90
N SER A 219 -4.17 19.58 -0.88
CA SER A 219 -4.74 20.28 -2.04
C SER A 219 -3.81 21.35 -2.63
N GLU A 220 -3.02 22.05 -1.81
CA GLU A 220 -2.00 23.00 -2.26
C GLU A 220 -0.77 22.27 -2.81
N ILE A 221 -0.41 21.12 -2.25
CA ILE A 221 0.67 20.27 -2.79
C ILE A 221 0.31 19.82 -4.20
N VAL A 222 -0.85 19.17 -4.41
CA VAL A 222 -1.21 18.64 -5.73
C VAL A 222 -1.41 19.75 -6.77
N SER A 223 -1.98 20.90 -6.40
CA SER A 223 -2.15 22.04 -7.32
C SER A 223 -0.85 22.82 -7.61
N THR A 224 0.16 22.71 -6.74
CA THR A 224 1.52 23.21 -7.06
C THR A 224 2.13 22.38 -8.20
N TYR A 225 2.05 21.05 -8.13
CA TYR A 225 2.74 20.17 -9.07
C TYR A 225 1.94 19.90 -10.37
N TYR A 226 0.63 19.64 -10.27
CA TYR A 226 -0.19 19.14 -11.37
C TYR A 226 -1.14 20.20 -11.94
N VAL A 227 -1.20 20.33 -13.27
CA VAL A 227 -2.12 21.25 -13.96
C VAL A 227 -3.57 20.73 -13.99
N ASP A 228 -3.71 19.42 -13.84
CA ASP A 228 -4.94 18.62 -13.81
C ASP A 228 -5.36 18.24 -12.38
N ALA A 229 -4.79 18.87 -11.36
CA ALA A 229 -5.06 18.57 -9.94
C ALA A 229 -6.55 18.56 -9.56
N ALA A 230 -7.39 19.35 -10.26
CA ALA A 230 -8.84 19.39 -10.07
C ALA A 230 -9.59 18.11 -10.50
N GLN A 231 -8.92 17.19 -11.21
CA GLN A 231 -9.46 15.87 -11.59
C GLN A 231 -9.12 14.78 -10.57
N ILE A 232 -8.28 15.05 -9.56
CA ILE A 232 -7.88 14.05 -8.56
C ILE A 232 -9.10 13.71 -7.68
N PRO A 233 -9.51 12.43 -7.57
CA PRO A 233 -10.61 12.03 -6.70
C PRO A 233 -10.38 12.49 -5.24
N PRO A 234 -11.39 13.03 -4.52
CA PRO A 234 -11.19 13.60 -3.18
C PRO A 234 -10.56 12.64 -2.16
N ASN A 235 -10.83 11.34 -2.29
CA ASN A 235 -10.24 10.26 -1.47
C ASN A 235 -8.77 9.97 -1.80
N ALA A 236 -8.25 10.42 -2.94
CA ALA A 236 -6.88 10.22 -3.38
C ALA A 236 -5.96 11.43 -3.14
N VAL A 237 -6.50 12.64 -2.89
CA VAL A 237 -5.71 13.88 -2.78
C VAL A 237 -4.59 13.79 -1.72
N GLU A 238 -4.87 13.17 -0.57
CA GLU A 238 -3.90 12.93 0.51
C GLU A 238 -2.71 12.08 0.05
N GLU A 239 -2.99 10.89 -0.52
CA GLU A 239 -1.95 9.94 -0.92
C GLU A 239 -1.21 10.39 -2.19
N VAL A 240 -1.88 11.08 -3.11
CA VAL A 240 -1.22 11.72 -4.26
C VAL A 240 -0.29 12.84 -3.80
N ALA A 241 -0.69 13.68 -2.83
CA ALA A 241 0.19 14.69 -2.24
C ALA A 241 1.42 14.05 -1.60
N ARG A 242 1.22 13.06 -0.72
CA ARG A 242 2.31 12.33 -0.04
C ARG A 242 3.23 11.59 -1.02
N ALA A 243 2.69 10.95 -2.06
CA ALA A 243 3.49 10.33 -3.11
C ALA A 243 4.33 11.35 -3.91
N THR A 244 3.81 12.59 -4.05
CA THR A 244 4.51 13.68 -4.75
C THR A 244 5.68 14.21 -3.92
N GLU A 245 5.47 14.49 -2.63
CA GLU A 245 6.54 14.87 -1.70
C GLU A 245 7.51 13.70 -1.39
N ALA A 246 7.08 12.46 -1.64
CA ALA A 246 7.94 11.29 -1.58
C ALA A 246 8.82 11.09 -2.83
N ASN A 247 8.65 11.91 -3.87
CA ASN A 247 9.22 11.73 -5.21
C ASN A 247 8.86 10.38 -5.86
N ILE A 248 7.74 9.76 -5.46
CA ILE A 248 7.28 8.47 -5.98
C ILE A 248 6.61 8.60 -7.35
N VAL A 249 5.88 9.70 -7.57
CA VAL A 249 5.17 9.93 -8.83
C VAL A 249 6.16 10.21 -9.96
N VAL A 250 6.00 9.46 -11.06
CA VAL A 250 6.71 9.67 -12.33
C VAL A 250 5.67 9.88 -13.44
N ASN A 251 5.74 11.01 -14.13
CA ASN A 251 4.76 11.43 -15.13
C ASN A 251 5.41 11.69 -16.49
N TYR A 252 4.95 10.96 -17.51
CA TYR A 252 5.41 11.03 -18.89
C TYR A 252 4.22 11.26 -19.83
N PRO A 253 4.34 12.07 -20.89
CA PRO A 253 5.51 12.85 -21.30
C PRO A 253 5.65 14.20 -20.59
N ASN A 254 4.62 14.65 -19.86
CA ASN A 254 4.63 15.92 -19.12
C ASN A 254 4.63 15.65 -17.61
N VAL A 255 5.71 16.03 -16.92
CA VAL A 255 5.86 15.82 -15.46
C VAL A 255 4.73 16.46 -14.64
N ARG A 256 4.11 17.53 -15.14
CA ARG A 256 3.01 18.27 -14.48
C ARG A 256 1.60 17.80 -14.84
N VAL A 257 1.46 16.65 -15.51
CA VAL A 257 0.15 16.04 -15.83
C VAL A 257 0.08 14.66 -15.19
N LEU A 258 -0.87 14.47 -14.27
CA LEU A 258 -1.04 13.19 -13.57
C LEU A 258 -1.96 12.22 -14.32
N ASN A 259 -2.97 12.73 -15.05
CA ASN A 259 -4.08 11.98 -15.64
C ASN A 259 -4.75 11.04 -14.62
N PRO A 260 -5.29 11.56 -13.49
CA PRO A 260 -5.63 10.75 -12.32
C PRO A 260 -6.66 9.64 -12.59
N THR A 261 -7.60 9.86 -13.51
CA THR A 261 -8.67 8.91 -13.86
C THR A 261 -8.38 8.09 -15.13
N GLU A 262 -7.19 8.22 -15.73
CA GLU A 262 -6.79 7.36 -16.85
C GLU A 262 -6.21 6.04 -16.33
N PRO A 263 -6.33 4.92 -17.08
CA PRO A 263 -5.69 3.66 -16.72
C PRO A 263 -4.17 3.75 -16.57
N LEU A 264 -3.61 3.05 -15.59
CA LEU A 264 -2.17 2.94 -15.37
C LEU A 264 -1.51 2.03 -16.42
N SER A 265 -0.49 2.52 -17.14
CA SER A 265 0.34 1.68 -18.00
C SER A 265 1.41 0.91 -17.20
N ARG A 266 1.80 -0.27 -17.67
CA ARG A 266 2.80 -1.15 -17.01
C ARG A 266 4.18 -0.48 -16.87
N ALA A 267 4.55 0.40 -17.80
CA ALA A 267 5.72 1.28 -17.68
C ALA A 267 5.59 2.30 -16.54
N SER A 268 4.41 2.88 -16.34
CA SER A 268 4.12 3.79 -15.21
C SER A 268 4.18 3.06 -13.87
N ALA A 269 3.58 1.86 -13.80
CA ALA A 269 3.64 1.01 -12.62
C ALA A 269 5.10 0.68 -12.23
N ALA A 270 5.93 0.29 -13.20
CA ALA A 270 7.35 0.02 -12.97
C ALA A 270 8.12 1.28 -12.52
N ALA A 271 7.84 2.45 -13.09
CA ALA A 271 8.48 3.70 -12.68
C ALA A 271 8.15 4.08 -11.23
N TRP A 272 6.89 3.96 -10.82
CA TRP A 272 6.44 4.28 -9.46
C TRP A 272 6.93 3.26 -8.43
N ILE A 273 6.88 1.97 -8.75
CA ILE A 273 7.46 0.90 -7.92
C ILE A 273 8.97 1.14 -7.72
N HIS A 274 9.69 1.57 -8.76
CA HIS A 274 11.10 1.93 -8.63
C HIS A 274 11.31 3.11 -7.68
N GLN A 275 10.55 4.20 -7.79
CA GLN A 275 10.73 5.34 -6.88
C GLN A 275 10.32 5.01 -5.43
N ALA A 276 9.28 4.19 -5.24
CA ALA A 276 8.92 3.69 -3.91
C ALA A 276 10.04 2.83 -3.29
N LEU A 277 10.69 1.96 -4.05
CA LEU A 277 11.83 1.16 -3.57
C LEU A 277 13.07 2.03 -3.29
N VAL A 278 13.30 3.10 -4.04
CA VAL A 278 14.34 4.11 -3.74
C VAL A 278 13.99 4.85 -2.44
N ARG A 279 12.74 5.27 -2.26
CA ARG A 279 12.24 5.95 -1.05
C ARG A 279 12.38 5.09 0.21
N LEU A 280 12.27 3.77 0.07
CA LEU A 280 12.47 2.78 1.14
C LEU A 280 13.95 2.39 1.36
N GLY A 281 14.89 2.92 0.56
CA GLY A 281 16.30 2.50 0.60
C GLY A 281 16.55 1.06 0.16
N ARG A 282 15.57 0.41 -0.50
CA ARG A 282 15.68 -0.99 -0.98
C ARG A 282 16.44 -1.10 -2.31
N ILE A 283 16.49 -0.04 -3.12
CA ILE A 283 17.31 0.04 -4.33
C ILE A 283 17.94 1.43 -4.50
N GLU A 284 19.09 1.49 -5.17
CA GLU A 284 19.76 2.75 -5.52
C GLU A 284 18.92 3.62 -6.49
N PRO A 285 18.97 4.97 -6.36
CA PRO A 285 18.36 5.87 -7.33
C PRO A 285 19.06 5.80 -8.69
N LEU A 286 18.32 6.15 -9.75
CA LEU A 286 18.94 6.40 -11.06
C LEU A 286 19.87 7.62 -10.99
N THR A 287 20.98 7.56 -11.72
CA THR A 287 21.96 8.66 -11.76
C THR A 287 21.32 9.94 -12.32
N PRO A 288 21.67 11.14 -11.80
CA PRO A 288 20.96 12.39 -12.15
C PRO A 288 20.96 12.74 -13.64
N ASN A 289 21.97 12.30 -14.37
CA ASN A 289 22.16 12.54 -15.80
C ASN A 289 21.37 11.59 -16.72
N VAL A 290 20.56 10.67 -16.19
CA VAL A 290 19.70 9.80 -16.99
C VAL A 290 18.38 10.52 -17.30
N GLU A 291 18.06 10.64 -18.59
CA GLU A 291 16.88 11.30 -19.15
C GLU A 291 15.55 10.90 -18.49
N ALA A 292 15.43 9.67 -17.97
CA ALA A 292 14.23 9.21 -17.26
C ALA A 292 13.96 9.97 -15.95
N THR A 293 14.98 10.57 -15.33
CA THR A 293 14.85 11.26 -14.03
C THR A 293 14.08 12.58 -14.12
N LYS A 294 14.02 13.22 -15.30
CA LYS A 294 13.28 14.48 -15.51
C LYS A 294 11.75 14.32 -15.46
N TYR A 295 11.28 13.07 -15.46
CA TYR A 295 9.86 12.72 -15.33
C TYR A 295 9.46 12.45 -13.86
N ILE A 296 10.41 12.45 -12.91
CA ILE A 296 10.14 12.28 -11.48
C ILE A 296 9.59 13.61 -10.92
N VAL A 297 8.39 13.58 -10.36
CA VAL A 297 7.72 14.78 -9.83
C VAL A 297 8.39 15.22 -8.53
N GLY A 298 8.43 16.53 -8.28
CA GLY A 298 9.08 17.11 -7.10
C GLY A 298 10.62 17.13 -7.16
N ARG A 299 11.24 16.54 -8.19
CA ARG A 299 12.71 16.61 -8.38
C ARG A 299 13.11 17.97 -8.96
N SER A 300 13.47 18.90 -8.09
CA SER A 300 13.93 20.24 -8.47
C SER A 300 15.14 20.20 -9.42
N THR A 301 15.00 20.74 -10.61
CA THR A 301 16.08 20.92 -11.60
C THR A 301 16.97 22.12 -11.24
N PHE A 302 17.68 22.03 -10.12
CA PHE A 302 18.52 23.11 -9.55
C PHE A 302 19.80 23.47 -10.36
N GLU A 303 19.85 23.17 -11.66
CA GLU A 303 21.06 23.37 -12.50
C GLU A 303 20.91 24.42 -13.61
N ASN A 304 19.72 25.01 -13.84
CA ASN A 304 19.51 26.00 -14.91
C ASN A 304 18.68 27.22 -14.48
N GLN A 305 19.04 27.84 -13.35
CA GLN A 305 18.73 29.25 -13.05
C GLN A 305 19.95 29.92 -12.40
N GLN A 306 20.85 30.42 -13.26
CA GLN A 306 21.86 31.44 -12.99
C GLN A 306 21.87 32.41 -14.18
#